data_AF-A0A235BAJ9-F1
#
_entry.id   AF-A0A235BAJ9-F1
#
_cell.length_a   1.000
_cell.length_b   1.000
_cell.length_c   1.000
_cell.angle_alpha   90.00
_cell.angle_beta   90.00
_cell.angle_gamma   90.00
#
_symmetry.space_group_name_H-M   'P 1'
#
loop_
_entity.id
_entity.type
_entity.pdbx_description
1 polymer ?
#
loop_
_entity_poly.entity_id
_entity_poly.type
_entity_poly.pdbx_seq_one_letter_code
_entity_poly.pdbx_strand_id
1 'polypeptide(L)'
;MRVFPHGNMVNFKASVREMTAPELTELFNRVISEGESMIGGLIDVSRGEIYVYGHVEAVSLEGETIHFITRLENDESHQVGYHLSHLTISHETHFDIEDPTHGLLRHSVYYVTFEEEGESSRNEVTLFLTEEGKVSNPLDCVVEFWSQAGEIGRDTQFLSPGCSVSPDFKRNIRRD
;
A
#
# COMPACT_ATOMS: atom_id res chain seq x y z
N MET A 1 -8.21 16.22 -9.70
CA MET A 1 -8.10 15.47 -8.44
C MET A 1 -8.55 14.05 -8.73
N ARG A 2 -7.62 13.10 -8.73
CA ARG A 2 -7.90 11.67 -8.89
C ARG A 2 -8.06 11.07 -7.50
N VAL A 3 -9.05 10.19 -7.36
CA VAL A 3 -9.35 9.46 -6.12
C VAL A 3 -9.21 7.98 -6.42
N PHE A 4 -8.57 7.24 -5.53
CA PHE A 4 -8.34 5.80 -5.65
C PHE A 4 -8.74 5.06 -4.37
N PRO A 5 -9.02 3.75 -4.47
CA PRO A 5 -9.30 2.93 -3.31
C PRO A 5 -8.03 2.67 -2.48
N HIS A 6 -8.19 2.74 -1.16
CA HIS A 6 -7.23 2.26 -0.18
C HIS A 6 -7.89 1.23 0.73
N GLY A 7 -7.40 0.00 0.70
CA GLY A 7 -7.84 -1.07 1.59
C GLY A 7 -7.02 -1.08 2.88
N ASN A 8 -7.66 -1.16 4.03
CA ASN A 8 -7.00 -1.43 5.30
C ASN A 8 -7.47 -2.80 5.83
N MET A 9 -6.54 -3.67 6.20
CA MET A 9 -6.82 -4.94 6.86
C MET A 9 -6.14 -5.00 8.23
N VAL A 10 -6.93 -5.15 9.29
CA VAL A 10 -6.45 -5.36 10.66
C VAL A 10 -6.99 -6.67 11.19
N ASN A 11 -6.13 -7.65 11.48
CA ASN A 11 -6.55 -8.93 12.08
C ASN A 11 -7.78 -9.53 11.35
N PHE A 12 -7.70 -9.66 10.03
CA PHE A 12 -8.76 -10.17 9.14
C PHE A 12 -10.02 -9.31 9.03
N LYS A 13 -10.02 -8.09 9.56
CA LYS A 13 -11.10 -7.11 9.36
C LYS A 13 -10.69 -6.08 8.31
N ALA A 14 -11.46 -6.01 7.23
CA ALA A 14 -11.20 -5.11 6.11
C ALA A 14 -12.06 -3.84 6.16
N SER A 15 -11.50 -2.74 5.69
CA SER A 15 -12.22 -1.50 5.35
C SER A 15 -11.62 -0.88 4.10
N VAL A 16 -12.40 -0.11 3.36
CA VAL A 16 -11.93 0.59 2.14
C VAL A 16 -12.29 2.07 2.27
N ARG A 17 -11.36 2.95 1.91
CA ARG A 17 -11.59 4.40 1.85
C ARG A 17 -11.10 5.00 0.53
N GLU A 18 -11.67 6.15 0.18
CA GLU A 18 -11.18 7.02 -0.89
C GLU A 18 -9.92 7.77 -0.43
N MET A 19 -8.90 7.86 -1.30
CA MET A 19 -7.71 8.70 -1.09
C MET A 19 -7.29 9.39 -2.39
N THR A 20 -6.69 10.58 -2.26
CA THR A 20 -6.05 11.33 -3.33
C THR A 20 -4.54 11.10 -3.36
N ALA A 21 -3.89 11.42 -4.50
CA ALA A 21 -2.45 11.23 -4.65
C ALA A 21 -1.59 11.97 -3.60
N PRO A 22 -1.90 13.23 -3.23
CA PRO A 22 -1.24 13.89 -2.12
C PRO A 22 -1.44 13.15 -0.78
N GLU A 23 -2.65 12.69 -0.46
CA GLU A 23 -2.93 11.97 0.78
C GLU A 23 -2.16 10.64 0.89
N LEU A 24 -2.01 9.91 -0.23
CA LEU A 24 -1.18 8.70 -0.28
C LEU A 24 0.31 9.02 -0.08
N THR A 25 0.78 10.09 -0.71
CA THR A 25 2.18 10.53 -0.57
C THR A 25 2.46 10.95 0.87
N GLU A 26 1.55 11.69 1.50
CA GLU A 26 1.62 12.06 2.92
C GLU A 26 1.59 10.84 3.84
N LEU A 27 0.73 9.85 3.55
CA LEU A 27 0.68 8.59 4.28
C LEU A 27 2.04 7.89 4.26
N PHE A 28 2.66 7.71 3.09
CA PHE A 28 3.96 7.03 3.01
C PHE A 28 5.07 7.80 3.69
N ASN A 29 5.17 9.10 3.47
CA ASN A 29 6.22 9.87 4.14
C ASN A 29 6.05 9.89 5.66
N ARG A 30 4.81 9.91 6.17
CA ARG A 30 4.57 9.76 7.61
C ARG A 30 5.09 8.42 8.11
N VAL A 31 4.71 7.33 7.45
CA VAL A 31 5.16 5.97 7.83
C VAL A 31 6.68 5.85 7.77
N ILE A 32 7.31 6.39 6.72
CA ILE A 32 8.78 6.39 6.58
C ILE A 32 9.44 7.20 7.70
N SER A 33 8.86 8.33 8.09
CA SER A 33 9.40 9.16 9.17
C SER A 33 9.18 8.60 10.58
N GLU A 34 8.13 7.81 10.77
CA GLU A 34 7.77 7.18 12.04
C GLU A 34 8.48 5.83 12.24
N GLY A 35 8.79 5.12 11.14
CA GLY A 35 9.54 3.87 11.16
C GLY A 35 11.04 4.09 11.38
N GLU A 36 11.70 3.16 12.05
CA GLU A 36 13.16 3.22 12.26
C GLU A 36 13.94 2.97 10.96
N SER A 37 13.50 1.97 10.18
CA SER A 37 14.04 1.67 8.86
C SER A 37 13.02 0.95 8.02
N MET A 38 12.64 1.56 6.89
CA MET A 38 11.67 0.99 5.96
C MET A 38 12.40 0.35 4.80
N ILE A 39 12.13 -0.92 4.52
CA ILE A 39 12.53 -1.56 3.26
C ILE A 39 11.40 -1.44 2.25
N GLY A 40 11.76 -1.27 0.99
CA GLY A 40 10.83 -1.16 -0.12
C GLY A 40 11.27 -1.98 -1.32
N GLY A 41 10.28 -2.39 -2.10
CA GLY A 41 10.53 -3.27 -3.23
C GLY A 41 9.27 -3.55 -4.02
N LEU A 42 9.34 -4.61 -4.82
CA LEU A 42 8.34 -5.04 -5.76
C LEU A 42 7.95 -6.50 -5.54
N ILE A 43 6.66 -6.80 -5.62
CA ILE A 43 6.11 -8.14 -5.77
C ILE A 43 5.70 -8.30 -7.24
N ASP A 44 6.32 -9.25 -7.92
CA ASP A 44 5.85 -9.74 -9.22
C ASP A 44 5.07 -11.03 -9.00
N VAL A 45 3.75 -10.88 -8.92
CA VAL A 45 2.82 -12.00 -8.71
C VAL A 45 2.87 -12.99 -9.87
N SER A 46 3.10 -12.50 -11.09
CA SER A 46 3.12 -13.33 -12.29
C SER A 46 4.32 -14.28 -12.32
N ARG A 47 5.45 -13.82 -11.77
CA ARG A 47 6.71 -14.59 -11.69
C ARG A 47 6.94 -15.24 -10.33
N GLY A 48 6.15 -14.90 -9.32
CA GLY A 48 6.34 -15.39 -7.95
C GLY A 48 7.65 -14.90 -7.33
N GLU A 49 8.08 -13.70 -7.70
CA GLU A 49 9.37 -13.11 -7.32
C GLU A 49 9.16 -11.84 -6.49
N ILE A 50 10.06 -11.61 -5.54
CA ILE A 50 10.14 -10.36 -4.78
C ILE A 50 11.49 -9.69 -5.10
N TYR A 51 11.45 -8.41 -5.42
CA TYR A 51 12.62 -7.58 -5.69
C TYR A 51 12.74 -6.54 -4.59
N VAL A 52 13.88 -6.45 -3.92
CA VAL A 52 14.12 -5.43 -2.89
C VAL A 52 14.94 -4.30 -3.51
N TYR A 53 14.43 -3.08 -3.41
CA TYR A 53 15.12 -1.88 -3.91
C TYR A 53 16.02 -1.23 -2.86
N GLY A 54 15.86 -1.60 -1.59
CA GLY A 54 16.65 -1.11 -0.47
C GLY A 54 15.80 -0.36 0.54
N HIS A 55 16.42 0.55 1.28
CA HIS A 55 15.77 1.33 2.33
C HIS A 55 15.04 2.52 1.72
N VAL A 56 13.75 2.66 1.97
CA VAL A 56 12.94 3.78 1.45
C VAL A 56 13.25 5.04 2.26
N GLU A 57 13.73 6.08 1.59
CA GLU A 57 14.08 7.35 2.21
C GLU A 57 12.92 8.35 2.13
N ALA A 58 12.19 8.33 1.02
CA ALA A 58 11.10 9.25 0.76
C ALA A 58 10.20 8.76 -0.37
N VAL A 59 8.98 9.30 -0.40
CA VAL A 59 8.09 9.22 -1.54
C VAL A 59 7.77 10.63 -2.02
N SER A 60 7.94 10.92 -3.30
CA SER A 60 7.61 12.23 -3.87
C SER A 60 6.53 12.13 -4.94
N LEU A 61 5.83 13.25 -5.17
CA LEU A 61 4.83 13.38 -6.22
C LEU A 61 5.27 14.49 -7.17
N GLU A 62 5.58 14.13 -8.40
CA GLU A 62 5.97 15.05 -9.47
C GLU A 62 4.95 14.99 -10.59
N GLY A 63 4.04 15.97 -10.64
CA GLY A 63 2.92 15.96 -11.57
C GLY A 63 1.97 14.80 -11.26
N GLU A 64 1.88 13.84 -12.19
CA GLU A 64 1.05 12.64 -12.06
C GLU A 64 1.90 11.37 -11.83
N THR A 65 3.18 11.52 -11.47
CA THR A 65 4.09 10.41 -11.20
C THR A 65 4.47 10.39 -9.73
N ILE A 66 4.25 9.24 -9.08
CA ILE A 66 4.74 8.97 -7.73
C ILE A 66 6.12 8.32 -7.81
N HIS A 67 7.09 8.85 -7.07
CA HIS A 67 8.45 8.35 -7.03
C HIS A 67 8.77 7.78 -5.66
N PHE A 68 9.33 6.57 -5.64
CA PHE A 68 9.91 5.96 -4.46
C PHE A 68 11.42 6.12 -4.53
N ILE A 69 11.98 6.77 -3.53
CA ILE A 69 13.41 7.02 -3.40
C ILE A 69 13.94 6.03 -2.38
N THR A 70 14.87 5.20 -2.81
CA THR A 70 15.48 4.14 -2.02
C THR A 70 16.99 4.28 -1.96
N ARG A 71 17.60 3.75 -0.91
CA ARG A 71 19.05 3.64 -0.74
C ARG A 71 19.46 2.19 -0.59
N LEU A 72 20.40 1.78 -1.41
CA LEU A 72 21.02 0.46 -1.38
C LEU A 72 22.14 0.41 -0.32
N GLU A 73 22.58 -0.80 0.05
CA GLU A 73 23.68 -0.99 1.02
C GLU A 73 25.01 -0.36 0.58
N ASN A 74 25.19 -0.14 -0.74
CA ASN A 74 26.38 0.49 -1.31
C ASN A 74 26.30 2.04 -1.33
N ASP A 75 25.35 2.63 -0.59
CA ASP A 75 25.01 4.07 -0.57
C ASP A 75 24.54 4.63 -1.93
N GLU A 76 24.23 3.78 -2.89
CA GLU A 76 23.64 4.20 -4.15
C GLU A 76 22.15 4.52 -3.96
N SER A 77 21.74 5.69 -4.44
CA SER A 77 20.33 6.08 -4.46
C SER A 77 19.67 5.54 -5.72
N HIS A 78 18.57 4.81 -5.53
CA HIS A 78 17.73 4.29 -6.59
C HIS A 78 16.35 4.93 -6.52
N GLN A 79 15.87 5.42 -7.66
CA GLN A 79 14.54 6.03 -7.78
C GLN A 79 13.72 5.26 -8.81
N VAL A 80 12.53 4.85 -8.40
CA VAL A 80 11.53 4.22 -9.29
C VAL A 80 10.27 5.08 -9.32
N GLY A 81 9.67 5.25 -10.50
CA GLY A 81 8.51 6.11 -10.70
C GLY A 81 7.36 5.39 -11.38
N TYR A 82 6.15 5.63 -10.91
CA TYR A 82 4.93 5.06 -11.49
C TYR A 82 3.89 6.15 -11.74
N HIS A 83 3.23 6.09 -12.90
CA HIS A 83 2.21 7.06 -13.25
C HIS A 83 0.89 6.71 -12.58
N LEU A 84 0.28 7.70 -11.93
CA LEU A 84 -0.93 7.53 -11.12
C LEU A 84 -2.18 7.18 -11.94
N SER A 85 -2.16 7.36 -13.27
CA SER A 85 -3.26 6.84 -14.11
C SER A 85 -3.36 5.32 -14.09
N HIS A 86 -2.25 4.65 -13.77
CA HIS A 86 -2.17 3.21 -13.71
C HIS A 86 -2.34 2.68 -12.30
N LEU A 87 -2.47 3.56 -11.30
CA LEU A 87 -2.69 3.13 -9.92
C LEU A 87 -4.06 2.45 -9.82
N THR A 88 -4.04 1.19 -9.42
CA THR A 88 -5.24 0.37 -9.27
C THR A 88 -5.77 0.47 -7.84
N ILE A 89 -4.89 0.23 -6.87
CA ILE A 89 -5.25 0.16 -5.45
C ILE A 89 -4.02 0.34 -4.58
N SER A 90 -4.24 0.82 -3.35
CA SER A 90 -3.23 0.77 -2.29
C SER A 90 -3.79 0.01 -1.09
N HIS A 91 -2.92 -0.64 -0.32
CA HIS A 91 -3.30 -1.36 0.89
C HIS A 91 -2.43 -1.00 2.08
N GLU A 92 -3.03 -1.01 3.25
CA GLU A 92 -2.38 -0.98 4.55
C GLU A 92 -2.80 -2.26 5.28
N THR A 93 -1.83 -3.10 5.65
CA THR A 93 -2.09 -4.37 6.31
C THR A 93 -1.41 -4.39 7.67
N HIS A 94 -2.14 -4.81 8.70
CA HIS A 94 -1.64 -4.94 10.05
C HIS A 94 -2.02 -6.30 10.62
N PHE A 95 -1.02 -7.00 11.12
CA PHE A 95 -1.20 -8.27 11.81
C PHE A 95 -0.44 -8.29 13.11
N ASP A 96 -1.04 -8.94 14.10
CA ASP A 96 -0.36 -9.29 15.32
C ASP A 96 0.41 -10.61 15.07
N ILE A 97 1.74 -10.57 15.17
CA ILE A 97 2.66 -11.69 14.89
C ILE A 97 3.29 -12.14 16.20
N GLU A 98 3.40 -13.46 16.40
CA GLU A 98 4.26 -14.05 17.41
C GLU A 98 5.66 -14.28 16.80
N ASP A 99 6.57 -13.36 17.08
CA ASP A 99 7.96 -13.43 16.61
C ASP A 99 8.86 -14.13 17.66
N PRO A 100 9.68 -15.12 17.28
CA PRO A 100 10.54 -15.84 18.23
C PRO A 100 11.53 -14.95 18.98
N THR A 101 11.95 -13.84 18.38
CA THR A 101 12.97 -12.92 18.91
C THR A 101 12.34 -11.77 19.67
N HIS A 102 11.24 -11.22 19.16
CA HIS A 102 10.62 -9.98 19.64
C HIS A 102 9.31 -10.21 20.42
N GLY A 103 8.78 -11.44 20.44
CA GLY A 103 7.52 -11.78 21.09
C GLY A 103 6.29 -11.37 20.28
N LEU A 104 5.16 -11.17 20.96
CA LEU A 104 3.92 -10.74 20.33
C LEU A 104 3.97 -9.24 20.00
N LEU A 105 3.86 -8.89 18.72
CA LEU A 105 3.92 -7.51 18.26
C LEU A 105 3.01 -7.26 17.05
N ARG A 106 2.67 -6.00 16.79
CA ARG A 106 1.95 -5.61 15.57
C ARG A 106 2.93 -5.21 14.48
N HIS A 107 2.84 -5.87 13.34
CA HIS A 107 3.63 -5.58 12.15
C HIS A 107 2.75 -5.09 11.00
N SER A 108 3.27 -4.15 10.22
CA SER A 108 2.53 -3.49 9.16
C SER A 108 3.26 -3.63 7.83
N VAL A 109 2.50 -3.88 6.76
CA VAL A 109 3.01 -3.80 5.38
C VAL A 109 2.06 -2.94 4.56
N TYR A 110 2.62 -2.04 3.78
CA TYR A 110 1.89 -1.18 2.86
C TYR A 110 2.14 -1.61 1.43
N TYR A 111 1.10 -1.64 0.61
CA TYR A 111 1.17 -2.04 -0.79
C TYR A 111 0.62 -0.95 -1.71
N VAL A 112 1.18 -0.84 -2.91
CA VAL A 112 0.62 -0.02 -3.99
C VAL A 112 0.71 -0.78 -5.28
N THR A 113 -0.43 -0.99 -5.92
CA THR A 113 -0.52 -1.76 -7.16
C THR A 113 -0.81 -0.85 -8.34
N PHE A 114 -0.07 -1.07 -9.42
CA PHE A 114 -0.24 -0.39 -10.70
C PHE A 114 -0.47 -1.41 -11.80
N GLU A 115 -1.21 -1.01 -12.83
CA GLU A 115 -1.25 -1.72 -14.12
C GLU A 115 0.06 -1.46 -14.88
N GLU A 116 0.64 -2.50 -15.50
CA GLU A 116 1.79 -2.34 -16.40
C GLU A 116 1.34 -1.79 -17.77
N GLU A 117 2.14 -0.91 -18.37
CA GLU A 117 1.90 -0.43 -19.74
C GLU A 117 2.29 -1.51 -20.79
N GLY A 118 1.32 -2.09 -21.51
CA GLY A 118 1.57 -3.01 -22.62
C GLY A 118 0.30 -3.61 -23.26
N GLU A 119 0.35 -3.94 -24.57
CA GLU A 119 -0.83 -4.29 -25.40
C GLU A 119 -1.52 -5.62 -25.07
N SER A 120 -1.03 -6.47 -24.16
CA SER A 120 -1.60 -7.82 -23.98
C SER A 120 -1.32 -8.49 -22.63
N SER A 121 -1.54 -7.82 -21.49
CA SER A 121 -1.70 -8.53 -20.21
C SER A 121 -2.27 -7.64 -19.13
N ARG A 122 -3.18 -8.18 -18.31
CA ARG A 122 -3.51 -7.68 -16.96
C ARG A 122 -2.32 -7.88 -16.01
N ASN A 123 -1.13 -7.50 -16.44
CA ASN A 123 0.02 -7.60 -15.57
C ASN A 123 0.00 -6.41 -14.64
N GLU A 124 0.01 -6.71 -13.36
CA GLU A 124 0.05 -5.74 -12.30
C GLU A 124 1.39 -5.84 -11.59
N VAL A 125 1.83 -4.69 -11.12
CA VAL A 125 3.07 -4.52 -10.41
C VAL A 125 2.76 -3.94 -9.04
N THR A 126 3.14 -4.64 -7.98
CA THR A 126 2.80 -4.25 -6.61
C THR A 126 4.06 -3.84 -5.86
N LEU A 127 4.19 -2.56 -5.54
CA LEU A 127 5.20 -2.07 -4.61
C LEU A 127 4.81 -2.44 -3.18
N PHE A 128 5.80 -2.69 -2.34
CA PHE A 128 5.62 -2.87 -0.90
C PHE A 128 6.55 -1.95 -0.10
N LEU A 129 6.13 -1.62 1.13
CA LEU A 129 6.91 -0.94 2.14
C LEU A 129 6.66 -1.61 3.50
N THR A 130 7.73 -1.95 4.22
CA THR A 130 7.63 -2.53 5.56
C THR A 130 8.83 -2.17 6.45
N GLU A 131 8.67 -2.27 7.76
CA GLU A 131 9.73 -2.03 8.74
C GLU A 131 10.67 -3.24 8.82
N GLU A 132 11.96 -3.04 8.59
CA GLU A 132 12.95 -4.14 8.53
C GLU A 132 13.21 -4.78 9.90
N GLY A 133 13.49 -3.96 10.92
CA GLY A 133 13.95 -4.43 12.23
C GLY A 133 12.84 -4.87 13.19
N LYS A 134 11.58 -4.80 12.79
CA LYS A 134 10.43 -5.01 13.69
C LYS A 134 10.12 -6.50 13.93
N VAL A 135 10.48 -7.35 12.98
CA VAL A 135 10.24 -8.80 12.98
C VAL A 135 11.49 -9.51 12.46
N SER A 136 11.64 -10.79 12.77
CA SER A 136 12.81 -11.57 12.35
C SER A 136 12.84 -11.80 10.83
N ASN A 137 11.68 -11.90 10.18
CA ASN A 137 11.56 -12.15 8.74
C ASN A 137 10.51 -11.21 8.11
N PRO A 138 10.86 -9.94 7.83
CA PRO A 138 9.91 -8.95 7.31
C PRO A 138 9.42 -9.32 5.89
N LEU A 139 10.27 -9.87 5.04
CA LEU A 139 9.89 -10.25 3.67
C LEU A 139 8.91 -11.43 3.62
N ASP A 140 8.98 -12.36 4.58
CA ASP A 140 7.97 -13.43 4.70
C ASP A 140 6.60 -12.84 5.02
N CYS A 141 6.56 -11.82 5.88
CA CYS A 141 5.33 -11.10 6.21
C CYS A 141 4.76 -10.36 5.00
N VAL A 142 5.62 -9.74 4.18
CA VAL A 142 5.22 -9.09 2.92
C VAL A 142 4.49 -10.07 2.00
N VAL A 143 5.05 -11.26 1.77
CA VAL A 143 4.43 -12.24 0.86
C VAL A 143 3.15 -12.82 1.46
N GLU A 144 3.19 -13.22 2.74
CA GLU A 144 2.04 -13.82 3.42
C GLU A 144 0.87 -12.85 3.49
N PHE A 145 1.11 -11.59 3.88
CA PHE A 145 0.04 -10.60 4.01
C PHE A 145 -0.54 -10.23 2.65
N TRP A 146 0.28 -10.13 1.60
CA TRP A 146 -0.21 -9.91 0.25
C TRP A 146 -1.16 -11.01 -0.21
N SER A 147 -0.85 -12.29 0.07
CA SER A 147 -1.71 -13.42 -0.29
C SER A 147 -3.12 -13.35 0.33
N GLN A 148 -3.24 -12.65 1.46
CA GLN A 148 -4.50 -12.48 2.20
C GLN A 148 -5.21 -11.15 1.86
N ALA A 149 -4.44 -10.12 1.52
CA ALA A 149 -4.93 -8.75 1.39
C ALA A 149 -5.07 -8.24 -0.04
N GLY A 150 -4.31 -8.81 -0.99
CA GLY A 150 -4.08 -8.20 -2.29
C GLY A 150 -5.35 -8.01 -3.12
N GLU A 151 -6.39 -8.80 -2.85
CA GLU A 151 -7.68 -8.73 -3.54
C GLU A 151 -8.72 -7.83 -2.84
N ILE A 152 -8.45 -7.38 -1.62
CA ILE A 152 -9.41 -6.60 -0.82
C ILE A 152 -9.66 -5.25 -1.48
N GLY A 153 -10.93 -4.88 -1.66
CA GLY A 153 -11.34 -3.57 -2.15
C GLY A 153 -11.26 -3.39 -3.66
N ARG A 154 -10.80 -4.40 -4.41
CA ARG A 154 -10.76 -4.37 -5.89
C ARG A 154 -12.16 -4.37 -6.53
N ASP A 155 -13.16 -4.84 -5.80
CA ASP A 155 -14.57 -4.83 -6.19
C ASP A 155 -15.28 -3.51 -5.85
N THR A 156 -14.60 -2.59 -5.16
CA THR A 156 -15.17 -1.32 -4.73
C THR A 156 -14.99 -0.25 -5.80
N GLN A 157 -16.11 0.32 -6.26
CA GLN A 157 -16.10 1.47 -7.16
C GLN A 157 -16.69 2.70 -6.47
N PHE A 158 -15.88 3.74 -6.33
CA PHE A 158 -16.34 5.03 -5.84
C PHE A 158 -16.96 5.82 -7.00
N LEU A 159 -18.25 5.61 -7.23
CA LEU A 159 -19.01 6.19 -8.35
C LEU A 159 -19.31 7.70 -8.17
N SER A 160 -18.97 8.28 -7.03
CA SER A 160 -19.12 9.71 -6.78
C SER A 160 -18.10 10.17 -5.74
N PRO A 161 -17.56 11.40 -5.87
CA PRO A 161 -16.65 11.94 -4.87
C PRO A 161 -17.41 12.10 -3.55
N GLY A 162 -17.09 11.25 -2.60
CA GLY A 162 -17.52 11.35 -1.21
C GLY A 162 -18.64 10.40 -0.78
N CYS A 163 -18.56 10.03 0.50
CA CYS A 163 -19.64 9.50 1.33
C CYS A 163 -20.83 10.48 1.39
N SER A 164 -21.55 10.64 0.29
CA SER A 164 -22.87 11.26 0.32
C SER A 164 -23.86 10.18 0.72
N VAL A 165 -24.23 10.21 2.01
CA VAL A 165 -25.48 9.58 2.48
C VAL A 165 -26.56 9.99 1.49
N SER A 166 -27.20 9.02 0.82
CA SER A 166 -28.29 9.30 -0.13
C SER A 166 -29.22 10.34 0.50
N PRO A 167 -29.67 11.38 -0.25
CA PRO A 167 -30.58 12.39 0.26
C PRO A 167 -31.81 11.78 0.96
N ASP A 168 -32.20 10.57 0.57
CA ASP A 168 -33.34 9.84 1.11
C ASP A 168 -33.00 9.09 2.41
N PHE A 169 -31.74 8.72 2.62
CA PHE A 169 -31.31 8.06 3.85
C PHE A 169 -31.40 8.99 5.06
N LYS A 170 -31.10 10.30 4.90
CA LYS A 170 -31.36 11.30 5.97
C LYS A 170 -32.83 11.39 6.37
N ARG A 171 -33.77 11.11 5.46
CA ARG A 171 -35.21 11.10 5.74
C ARG A 171 -35.68 9.84 6.47
N ASN A 172 -34.88 8.77 6.42
CA ASN A 172 -35.21 7.47 7.00
C ASN A 172 -34.58 7.23 8.39
N ILE A 173 -33.79 8.19 8.91
CA ILE A 173 -33.30 8.14 10.29
C ILE A 173 -34.47 8.45 11.22
N ARG A 174 -35.08 7.39 11.78
CA ARG A 174 -36.01 7.52 12.90
C ARG A 174 -35.20 7.61 14.19
N ARG A 175 -35.44 8.67 14.97
CA ARG A 175 -34.95 8.79 16.34
C ARG A 175 -36.09 8.36 17.25
N ASP A 176 -35.83 7.33 18.06
CA ASP A 176 -36.66 6.99 19.21
C ASP A 176 -36.28 7.86 20.42
#